data_AF-A0AAW4KV01-F1
#
_entry.id   AF-A0AAW4KV01-F1
#
_cell.length_a   1.000
_cell.length_b   1.000
_cell.length_c   1.000
_cell.angle_alpha   90.00
_cell.angle_beta   90.00
_cell.angle_gamma   90.00
#
_symmetry.space_group_name_H-M   'P 1'
#
loop_
_entity.id
_entity.type
_entity.pdbx_description
1 polymer ?
#
loop_
_entity_poly.entity_id
_entity_poly.type
_entity_poly.pdbx_seq_one_letter_code
_entity_poly.pdbx_strand_id
1 'polypeptide(L)'
;MADYKAPLRDMRFVLNEVFEVANTWAQLPALADSVDAETVEAILEEAGKVTAKSIAPLSRGGDEQGCQWADGAVTTPDGFPQAYST
;
A
#
# COMPACT_ATOMS: atom_id res chain seq x y z
N MET A 1 11.40 9.79 -13.23
CA MET A 1 11.20 8.88 -12.09
C MET A 1 10.74 7.55 -12.67
N ALA A 2 11.28 6.42 -12.21
CA ALA A 2 10.87 5.12 -12.73
C ALA A 2 9.43 4.81 -12.27
N ASP A 3 8.67 4.09 -13.11
CA ASP A 3 7.34 3.60 -12.72
C ASP A 3 7.46 2.69 -11.51
N TYR A 4 6.61 2.92 -10.50
CA TYR A 4 6.56 2.05 -9.33
C TYR A 4 5.92 0.72 -9.71
N LYS A 5 6.63 -0.37 -9.43
CA LYS A 5 6.14 -1.74 -9.58
C LYS A 5 6.21 -2.45 -8.23
N ALA A 6 5.05 -2.78 -7.67
CA ALA A 6 4.97 -3.54 -6.43
C ALA A 6 5.68 -4.90 -6.58
N PRO A 7 6.58 -5.29 -5.65
CA PRO A 7 7.36 -6.54 -5.74
C PRO A 7 6.53 -7.74 -5.24
N LEU A 8 5.34 -7.96 -5.81
CA LEU A 8 4.38 -8.95 -5.34
C LEU A 8 4.97 -10.37 -5.26
N ARG A 9 5.83 -10.74 -6.21
CA ARG A 9 6.49 -12.06 -6.20
C ARG A 9 7.30 -12.29 -4.93
N ASP A 10 8.04 -11.28 -4.49
CA ASP A 10 8.91 -11.38 -3.32
C ASP A 10 8.09 -11.38 -2.03
N MET A 11 7.06 -10.54 -1.96
CA MET A 11 6.09 -10.53 -0.85
C MET A 11 5.41 -11.89 -0.69
N ARG A 12 4.97 -12.50 -1.80
CA ARG A 12 4.36 -13.85 -1.81
C ARG A 12 5.33 -14.92 -1.34
N PHE A 13 6.58 -14.88 -1.79
CA PHE A 13 7.62 -15.79 -1.34
C PHE A 13 7.78 -15.73 0.18
N VAL A 14 7.94 -14.52 0.73
CA VAL A 14 8.10 -14.32 2.17
C VAL A 14 6.87 -14.83 2.95
N LEU A 15 5.66 -14.49 2.52
CA LEU A 15 4.44 -14.89 3.21
C LEU A 15 4.21 -16.40 3.14
N ASN A 16 4.28 -16.99 1.94
CA ASN A 16 3.81 -18.34 1.70
C ASN A 16 4.90 -19.40 1.86
N GLU A 17 6.14 -19.11 1.45
CA GLU A 17 7.22 -20.10 1.42
C GLU A 17 8.16 -19.99 2.62
N VAL A 18 8.35 -18.79 3.17
CA VAL A 18 9.23 -18.58 4.33
C VAL A 18 8.46 -18.71 5.64
N PHE A 19 7.31 -18.06 5.76
CA PHE A 19 6.57 -17.98 7.01
C PHE A 19 5.32 -18.86 7.08
N GLU A 20 4.87 -19.40 5.93
CA GLU A 20 3.64 -20.19 5.83
C GLU A 20 2.46 -19.55 6.58
N VAL A 21 2.28 -18.24 6.40
CA VAL A 21 1.42 -17.40 7.27
C VAL A 21 -0.04 -17.86 7.34
N ALA A 22 -0.55 -18.55 6.31
CA ALA A 22 -1.89 -19.14 6.31
C ALA A 22 -2.09 -20.12 7.49
N ASN A 23 -1.06 -20.93 7.79
CA ASN A 23 -1.08 -21.85 8.94
C ASN A 23 -1.14 -21.09 10.26
N THR A 24 -0.47 -19.95 10.33
CA THR A 24 -0.46 -19.08 11.51
C THR A 24 -1.82 -18.40 11.69
N TRP A 25 -2.41 -17.83 10.64
CA TRP A 25 -3.71 -17.16 10.72
C TRP A 25 -4.84 -18.09 11.12
N ALA A 26 -4.83 -19.34 10.63
CA ALA A 26 -5.80 -20.36 11.01
C ALA A 26 -5.78 -20.70 12.51
N GLN A 27 -4.66 -20.47 13.19
CA GLN A 27 -4.50 -20.71 14.64
C GLN A 27 -4.86 -19.50 15.49
N LEU A 28 -5.09 -18.32 14.88
CA LEU A 28 -5.41 -17.08 15.57
C LEU A 28 -6.93 -16.88 15.53
N PRO A 29 -7.65 -16.97 16.67
CA PRO A 29 -9.12 -16.89 16.68
C PRO A 29 -9.69 -15.62 16.05
N ALA A 30 -8.95 -14.51 16.05
CA ALA A 30 -9.37 -13.25 15.44
C ALA A 30 -9.30 -13.26 13.90
N LEU A 31 -8.54 -14.19 13.30
CA LEU A 31 -8.24 -14.21 11.86
C LEU A 31 -8.70 -15.50 11.19
N ALA A 32 -8.90 -16.58 11.95
CA ALA A 32 -9.14 -17.93 11.44
C ALA A 32 -10.32 -18.03 10.45
N ASP A 33 -11.37 -17.21 10.64
CA ASP A 33 -12.57 -17.23 9.80
C ASP A 33 -12.60 -16.13 8.73
N SER A 34 -11.62 -15.21 8.71
CA SER A 34 -11.68 -13.98 7.90
C SER A 34 -10.45 -13.70 7.04
N VAL A 35 -9.33 -14.38 7.30
CA VAL A 35 -8.07 -14.17 6.58
C VAL A 35 -7.55 -15.50 6.04
N ASP A 36 -7.66 -15.65 4.72
CA ASP A 36 -7.07 -16.76 3.97
C ASP A 36 -6.05 -16.26 2.93
N ALA A 37 -5.31 -17.19 2.34
CA ALA A 37 -4.24 -16.88 1.38
C ALA A 37 -4.74 -16.20 0.09
N GLU A 38 -5.92 -16.55 -0.40
CA GLU A 38 -6.52 -15.95 -1.60
C GLU A 38 -6.94 -14.51 -1.31
N THR A 39 -7.57 -14.28 -0.16
CA THR A 39 -7.96 -12.94 0.31
C THR A 39 -6.73 -12.03 0.44
N VAL A 40 -5.64 -12.51 1.05
CA VAL A 40 -4.41 -11.70 1.19
C VAL A 40 -3.75 -11.45 -0.16
N GLU A 41 -3.77 -12.43 -1.07
CA GLU A 41 -3.27 -12.25 -2.42
C GLU A 41 -4.01 -11.13 -3.16
N ALA A 42 -5.35 -11.15 -3.11
CA ALA A 42 -6.18 -10.10 -3.70
C ALA A 42 -5.86 -8.72 -3.09
N ILE A 43 -5.68 -8.64 -1.77
CA ILE A 43 -5.31 -7.40 -1.08
C ILE A 43 -3.96 -6.87 -1.59
N LEU A 44 -2.95 -7.73 -1.71
CA LEU A 44 -1.63 -7.33 -2.19
C LEU A 44 -1.68 -6.82 -3.64
N GLU A 45 -2.43 -7.49 -4.51
CA GLU A 45 -2.60 -7.07 -5.90
C GLU A 45 -3.29 -5.71 -6.01
N GLU A 46 -4.40 -5.50 -5.30
CA GLU A 46 -5.13 -4.23 -5.33
C GLU A 46 -4.33 -3.11 -4.67
N ALA A 47 -3.66 -3.36 -3.54
CA ALA A 47 -2.77 -2.39 -2.91
C ALA A 47 -1.63 -1.99 -3.86
N GLY A 48 -1.06 -2.95 -4.60
CA GLY A 48 -0.06 -2.69 -5.63
C GLY A 48 -0.59 -1.80 -6.75
N LYS A 49 -1.83 -2.03 -7.22
CA LYS A 49 -2.50 -1.21 -8.25
C LYS A 49 -2.77 0.21 -7.76
N VAL A 50 -3.33 0.37 -6.55
CA VAL A 50 -3.60 1.68 -5.93
C VAL A 50 -2.30 2.47 -5.77
N THR A 51 -1.24 1.82 -5.27
CA THR A 51 0.06 2.47 -5.08
C THR A 51 0.64 2.91 -6.42
N ALA A 52 0.64 2.05 -7.44
CA ALA A 52 1.20 2.37 -8.75
C ALA A 52 0.41 3.45 -9.51
N LYS A 53 -0.93 3.48 -9.39
CA LYS A 53 -1.80 4.36 -10.18
C LYS A 53 -2.12 5.69 -9.51
N SER A 54 -2.31 5.69 -8.19
CA SER A 54 -2.81 6.86 -7.46
C SER A 54 -1.73 7.54 -6.62
N ILE A 55 -0.83 6.76 -6.00
CA ILE A 55 0.14 7.29 -5.02
C ILE A 55 1.48 7.62 -5.67
N ALA A 56 2.12 6.64 -6.32
CA ALA A 56 3.46 6.77 -6.87
C ALA A 56 3.64 7.95 -7.85
N PRO A 57 2.67 8.28 -8.73
CA PRO A 57 2.79 9.43 -9.63
C PRO A 57 2.93 10.77 -8.89
N LEU A 58 2.42 10.88 -7.67
CA LEU A 58 2.50 12.09 -6.85
C LEU A 58 3.89 12.33 -6.27
N SER A 59 4.76 11.32 -6.22
CA SER A 59 6.04 11.42 -5.48
C SER A 59 6.92 12.57 -5.97
N ARG A 60 7.03 12.76 -7.30
CA ARG A 60 7.85 13.84 -7.87
C ARG A 60 7.24 15.21 -7.56
N GLY A 61 5.94 15.38 -7.80
CA GLY A 61 5.25 16.64 -7.50
C GLY A 61 5.30 16.97 -6.02
N GLY A 62 5.16 15.97 -5.16
CA GLY A 62 5.28 16.11 -3.71
C GLY A 62 6.66 16.58 -3.26
N ASP A 63 7.74 16.04 -3.84
CA ASP A 63 9.12 16.44 -3.57
C ASP A 63 9.41 17.87 -4.07
N GLU A 64 8.97 18.20 -5.28
CA GLU A 64 9.20 19.52 -5.90
C GLU A 64 8.39 20.64 -5.21
N GLN A 65 7.15 20.37 -4.78
CA GLN A 65 6.26 21.37 -4.18
C GLN A 65 6.47 21.51 -2.67
N GLY A 66 6.64 20.38 -1.96
CA GLY A 66 6.66 20.32 -0.51
C GLY A 66 5.34 20.76 0.15
N CYS A 67 5.27 20.60 1.48
CA CYS A 67 4.19 21.22 2.26
C CYS A 67 4.48 22.71 2.47
N GLN A 68 3.43 23.52 2.46
CA GLN A 68 3.52 24.95 2.72
C GLN A 68 2.86 25.29 4.05
N TRP A 69 3.45 26.22 4.79
CA TRP A 69 2.87 26.76 6.01
C TRP A 69 2.57 28.25 5.85
N ALA A 70 1.37 28.66 6.26
CA ALA A 70 0.95 30.05 6.28
C ALA A 70 -0.07 30.27 7.41
N ASP A 71 0.15 31.31 8.23
CA ASP A 71 -0.80 31.78 9.26
C ASP A 71 -1.36 30.68 10.19
N GLY A 72 -0.51 29.71 10.55
CA GLY A 72 -0.89 28.60 11.43
C GLY A 72 -1.55 27.41 10.73
N ALA A 73 -1.73 27.46 9.41
CA ALA A 73 -2.24 26.36 8.59
C ALA A 73 -1.14 25.71 7.75
N VAL A 74 -1.26 24.41 7.49
CA VAL A 74 -0.38 23.64 6.60
C VAL A 74 -1.18 23.15 5.41
N THR A 75 -0.65 23.34 4.21
CA THR A 75 -1.22 22.85 2.94
C THR A 75 -0.29 21.80 2.33
N THR A 76 -0.86 20.67 1.92
CA THR A 76 -0.13 19.57 1.27
C THR A 76 0.07 19.85 -0.23
N PRO A 77 1.05 19.18 -0.88
CA PRO A 77 1.19 19.20 -2.32
C PRO A 77 -0.09 18.79 -3.06
N ASP A 78 -0.19 19.21 -4.31
CA ASP A 78 -1.29 18.86 -5.20
C ASP A 78 -1.47 17.34 -5.32
N GLY A 79 -2.72 16.89 -5.41
CA GLY A 79 -3.07 15.48 -5.60
C GLY A 79 -3.12 14.65 -4.32
N PHE A 80 -2.39 15.03 -3.26
CA PHE A 80 -2.39 14.30 -1.99
C PHE A 80 -3.78 14.21 -1.32
N PRO A 81 -4.59 15.30 -1.26
CA PRO A 81 -5.94 15.21 -0.69
C PRO A 81 -6.86 14.26 -1.47
N GLN A 82 -6.74 14.22 -2.80
CA GLN A 82 -7.52 13.35 -3.67
C GLN A 82 -7.08 11.88 -3.50
N ALA A 83 -5.77 11.62 -3.47
CA ALA A 83 -5.25 10.27 -3.23
C ALA A 83 -5.61 9.75 -1.83
N TYR A 84 -5.66 10.61 -0.81
CA TYR A 84 -6.06 10.23 0.55
C TYR A 84 -7.55 9.84 0.65
N SER A 85 -8.38 10.37 -0.23
CA SER A 85 -9.82 10.07 -0.25
C SER A 85 -10.17 8.78 -1.01
N THR A 86 -9.16 8.04 -1.50
CA THR A 86 -9.31 6.74 -2.17
C THR A 86 -9.31 5.60 -1.16
#